data_AF-A0A2N2J781-F1
#
_entry.id   AF-A0A2N2J781-F1
#
_cell.length_a   1.000
_cell.length_b   1.000
_cell.length_c   1.000
_cell.angle_alpha   90.00
_cell.angle_beta   90.00
_cell.angle_gamma   90.00
#
_symmetry.space_group_name_H-M   'P 1'
#
loop_
_entity.id
_entity.type
_entity.pdbx_description
1 polymer ?
#
loop_
_entity_poly.entity_id
_entity_poly.type
_entity_poly.pdbx_seq_one_letter_code
_entity_poly.pdbx_strand_id
1 'polypeptide(L)'
;MNMKRISFVWSLFLILVLTLFAGCEGSSGSNINAALSADNINLIFVVSPDLAYQTPGDINPDTANLTSQGLQRSLLMATYLKTHLLGTNNVTGIYALAPMTHLQTANNYPDMAAIGFIQQFALLNQITIQDTTANSYPINTAYAPGDAPVGVVEPSPYIPGAQGLAFNDAHENNIALVTRIINSNQPGFYVFSAPWETISGLLTNIKTAGGYNLNLPAAYMGTNYVYVISITPKGFASLAAFDSKLNPPATYPVLPPPPIVNAACTKQDYFSYTLIDGVNGVKIPAGANTNQTVYLIRHAEAHPSSSFEDGNFVGAGQWRALSLPNFLPSALRGQPSPTVVYAIDPAQSFTLAADFSVSYVRPSLTVLPYAIANNLPYYLVSSFYIGQATDPGVAKATSDFLFTGGNLSNQTVLLAWEHEHYPPLITYLLQSYGGSDPVPALFWPHSDYDTIWTVKLDAQGNLTVNNALCEGIDSTALPAAAPQF
;
A
#
# COMPACT_ATOMS: atom_id res chain seq x y z
N MET A 1 -78.41 42.16 -59.17
CA MET A 1 -78.23 41.30 -57.98
C MET A 1 -76.80 41.51 -57.48
N ASN A 2 -76.68 42.06 -56.27
CA ASN A 2 -75.53 42.13 -55.35
C ASN A 2 -74.20 42.74 -55.85
N MET A 3 -73.92 44.00 -55.50
CA MET A 3 -73.28 44.49 -54.25
C MET A 3 -71.75 44.68 -54.36
N LYS A 4 -71.40 45.84 -54.91
CA LYS A 4 -70.40 46.84 -54.50
C LYS A 4 -69.69 46.68 -53.12
N ARG A 5 -68.41 47.15 -53.10
CA ARG A 5 -67.60 47.80 -52.01
C ARG A 5 -66.52 46.97 -51.31
N ILE A 6 -65.41 47.50 -50.74
CA ILE A 6 -64.51 48.68 -50.89
C ILE A 6 -63.33 48.44 -49.89
N SER A 7 -62.11 48.87 -50.25
CA SER A 7 -60.95 49.41 -49.47
C SER A 7 -60.36 48.82 -48.16
N PHE A 8 -59.07 49.19 -48.01
CA PHE A 8 -58.26 49.65 -46.85
C PHE A 8 -57.12 48.69 -46.47
N VAL A 9 -55.85 48.90 -46.85
CA VAL A 9 -54.83 49.90 -46.42
C VAL A 9 -54.56 49.90 -44.92
N TRP A 10 -53.35 49.50 -44.49
CA TRP A 10 -52.50 50.29 -43.57
C TRP A 10 -51.06 49.75 -43.46
N SER A 11 -50.11 50.68 -43.45
CA SER A 11 -48.71 50.54 -43.00
C SER A 11 -48.59 51.13 -41.59
N LEU A 12 -47.69 50.63 -40.73
CA LEU A 12 -47.07 51.35 -39.59
C LEU A 12 -45.92 50.45 -39.06
N PHE A 13 -44.63 50.82 -39.19
CA PHE A 13 -43.78 51.61 -38.27
C PHE A 13 -43.38 50.94 -36.93
N LEU A 14 -42.05 50.79 -36.77
CA LEU A 14 -41.22 51.16 -35.60
C LEU A 14 -41.24 50.38 -34.25
N ILE A 15 -40.05 49.81 -33.95
CA ILE A 15 -39.18 50.07 -32.77
C ILE A 15 -39.50 49.45 -31.37
N LEU A 16 -38.47 48.74 -30.85
CA LEU A 16 -37.88 48.71 -29.49
C LEU A 16 -38.06 47.48 -28.55
N VAL A 17 -36.89 47.08 -28.01
CA VAL A 17 -36.56 46.56 -26.67
C VAL A 17 -36.21 45.07 -26.52
N LEU A 18 -34.90 44.90 -26.24
CA LEU A 18 -34.24 43.95 -25.34
C LEU A 18 -35.03 42.74 -24.80
N THR A 19 -34.51 41.55 -25.09
CA THR A 19 -34.27 40.53 -24.06
C THR A 19 -32.89 39.87 -24.26
N LEU A 20 -32.00 40.17 -23.33
CA LEU A 20 -30.88 39.33 -22.93
C LEU A 20 -31.40 38.04 -22.25
N PHE A 21 -30.57 37.00 -22.27
CA PHE A 21 -30.66 35.72 -21.55
C PHE A 21 -31.57 34.63 -22.11
N ALA A 22 -31.00 33.78 -22.98
CA ALA A 22 -31.21 32.33 -22.98
C ALA A 22 -30.18 31.65 -23.93
N GLY A 23 -28.90 31.72 -23.58
CA GLY A 23 -27.88 30.87 -24.20
C GLY A 23 -27.86 29.54 -23.47
N CYS A 24 -28.43 28.50 -24.09
CA CYS A 24 -28.44 27.14 -23.58
C CYS A 24 -27.00 26.65 -23.36
N GLU A 25 -26.74 26.14 -22.15
CA GLU A 25 -25.61 25.28 -21.80
C GLU A 25 -25.59 24.06 -22.73
N GLY A 26 -24.70 24.10 -23.71
CA GLY A 26 -24.19 22.91 -24.36
C GLY A 26 -23.03 22.40 -23.53
N SER A 27 -23.25 21.27 -22.83
CA SER A 27 -22.19 20.50 -22.19
C SER A 27 -21.06 20.28 -23.19
N SER A 28 -19.95 20.95 -22.93
CA SER A 28 -18.73 20.72 -23.69
C SER A 28 -18.26 19.33 -23.30
N GLY A 29 -18.52 18.35 -24.18
CA GLY A 29 -17.87 17.05 -24.12
C GLY A 29 -16.37 17.29 -24.22
N SER A 30 -15.71 17.33 -23.07
CA SER A 30 -14.27 17.14 -23.00
C SER A 30 -13.96 15.82 -23.69
N ASN A 31 -12.95 15.82 -24.56
CA ASN A 31 -12.44 14.59 -25.14
C ASN A 31 -12.05 13.65 -23.98
N ILE A 32 -12.90 12.68 -23.68
CA ILE A 32 -12.73 11.67 -22.62
C ILE A 32 -11.53 10.74 -22.93
N ASN A 33 -10.86 10.96 -24.07
CA ASN A 33 -9.73 10.18 -24.58
C ASN A 33 -8.37 10.91 -24.51
N ALA A 34 -8.31 12.16 -24.06
CA ALA A 34 -7.04 12.88 -23.93
C ALA A 34 -6.48 12.73 -22.51
N ALA A 35 -5.19 12.45 -22.40
CA ALA A 35 -4.47 12.46 -21.12
C ALA A 35 -4.59 13.84 -20.44
N LEU A 36 -4.49 13.84 -19.11
CA LEU A 36 -4.52 15.04 -18.30
C LEU A 36 -3.32 15.95 -18.60
N SER A 37 -3.52 17.26 -18.59
CA SER A 37 -2.43 18.23 -18.80
C SER A 37 -1.46 18.22 -17.62
N ALA A 38 -0.18 18.03 -17.89
CA ALA A 38 0.88 18.14 -16.89
C ALA A 38 1.12 19.58 -16.41
N ASP A 39 0.55 20.59 -17.11
CA ASP A 39 0.60 22.00 -16.69
C ASP A 39 -0.41 22.34 -15.58
N ASN A 40 -1.34 21.43 -15.29
CA ASN A 40 -2.34 21.59 -14.25
C ASN A 40 -1.89 20.90 -12.95
N ILE A 41 -2.46 21.32 -11.82
CA ILE A 41 -2.46 20.50 -10.61
C ILE A 41 -3.59 19.48 -10.77
N ASN A 42 -3.25 18.20 -10.93
CA ASN A 42 -4.25 17.14 -11.04
C ASN A 42 -4.30 16.35 -9.74
N LEU A 43 -5.41 16.49 -9.00
CA LEU A 43 -5.72 15.66 -7.84
C LEU A 43 -6.55 14.47 -8.34
N ILE A 44 -5.98 13.28 -8.28
CA ILE A 44 -6.53 12.05 -8.85
C ILE A 44 -6.92 11.12 -7.69
N PHE A 45 -8.20 10.80 -7.56
CA PHE A 45 -8.75 9.99 -6.47
C PHE A 45 -9.14 8.61 -6.99
N VAL A 46 -8.38 7.61 -6.57
CA VAL A 46 -8.57 6.19 -6.87
C VAL A 46 -9.34 5.57 -5.71
N VAL A 47 -10.60 5.17 -5.95
CA VAL A 47 -11.43 4.58 -4.91
C VAL A 47 -11.02 3.13 -4.68
N SER A 48 -10.34 2.88 -3.57
CA SER A 48 -10.00 1.51 -3.15
C SER A 48 -11.23 0.82 -2.58
N PRO A 49 -11.43 -0.48 -2.87
CA PRO A 49 -12.57 -1.20 -2.33
C PRO A 49 -12.36 -1.55 -0.86
N ASP A 50 -13.46 -1.62 -0.11
CA ASP A 50 -13.51 -2.10 1.27
C ASP A 50 -14.78 -2.95 1.52
N LEU A 51 -15.07 -3.35 2.76
CA LEU A 51 -16.27 -4.12 3.07
C LEU A 51 -17.59 -3.38 2.76
N ALA A 52 -17.61 -2.05 2.84
CA ALA A 52 -18.81 -1.25 2.69
C ALA A 52 -19.08 -0.90 1.21
N TYR A 53 -18.01 -0.60 0.47
CA TYR A 53 -18.01 -0.09 -0.90
C TYR A 53 -17.00 -0.86 -1.76
N GLN A 54 -17.49 -1.87 -2.47
CA GLN A 54 -16.69 -2.68 -3.38
C GLN A 54 -17.50 -3.11 -4.60
N THR A 55 -16.82 -3.29 -5.74
CA THR A 55 -17.39 -4.03 -6.85
C THR A 55 -17.38 -5.53 -6.51
N PRO A 56 -18.52 -6.24 -6.63
CA PRO A 56 -18.65 -7.61 -6.15
C PRO A 56 -17.49 -8.53 -6.54
N GLY A 57 -16.92 -9.17 -5.53
CA GLY A 57 -15.82 -10.10 -5.68
C GLY A 57 -14.45 -9.48 -5.46
N ASP A 58 -14.32 -8.15 -5.32
CA ASP A 58 -13.01 -7.52 -5.11
C ASP A 58 -12.49 -7.65 -3.67
N ILE A 59 -13.38 -7.78 -2.67
CA ILE A 59 -13.03 -7.91 -1.25
C ILE A 59 -13.51 -9.25 -0.70
N ASN A 60 -12.66 -9.91 0.07
CA ASN A 60 -13.02 -11.08 0.85
C ASN A 60 -13.63 -10.64 2.18
N PRO A 61 -14.90 -10.99 2.48
CA PRO A 61 -15.58 -10.54 3.69
C PRO A 61 -14.96 -11.07 5.00
N ASP A 62 -14.28 -12.22 4.95
CA ASP A 62 -13.72 -12.88 6.13
C ASP A 62 -12.39 -12.27 6.57
N THR A 63 -11.65 -11.67 5.63
CA THR A 63 -10.33 -11.07 5.87
C THR A 63 -10.29 -9.57 5.69
N ALA A 64 -11.36 -8.97 5.12
CA ALA A 64 -11.41 -7.57 4.68
C ALA A 64 -10.22 -7.15 3.80
N ASN A 65 -9.64 -8.10 3.08
CA ASN A 65 -8.57 -7.85 2.14
C ASN A 65 -9.07 -8.05 0.70
N LEU A 66 -8.27 -7.60 -0.26
CA LEU A 66 -8.53 -7.89 -1.67
C LEU A 66 -8.64 -9.41 -1.88
N THR A 67 -9.51 -9.82 -2.79
CA THR A 67 -9.45 -11.16 -3.38
C THR A 67 -8.43 -11.17 -4.53
N SER A 68 -8.26 -12.34 -5.15
CA SER A 68 -7.54 -12.44 -6.42
C SER A 68 -8.12 -11.52 -7.52
N GLN A 69 -9.45 -11.38 -7.57
CA GLN A 69 -10.12 -10.46 -8.50
C GLN A 69 -9.77 -9.00 -8.20
N GLY A 70 -9.84 -8.60 -6.91
CA GLY A 70 -9.53 -7.24 -6.47
C GLY A 70 -8.07 -6.88 -6.72
N LEU A 71 -7.15 -7.80 -6.45
CA LEU A 71 -5.74 -7.66 -6.79
C LEU A 71 -5.54 -7.51 -8.32
N GLN A 72 -6.21 -8.32 -9.12
CA GLN A 72 -6.07 -8.19 -10.58
C GLN A 72 -6.67 -6.88 -11.10
N ARG A 73 -7.74 -6.38 -10.48
CA ARG A 73 -8.26 -5.04 -10.80
C ARG A 73 -7.23 -3.97 -10.48
N SER A 74 -6.54 -4.05 -9.34
CA SER A 74 -5.52 -3.04 -9.00
C SER A 74 -4.36 -3.03 -9.99
N LEU A 75 -3.92 -4.21 -10.45
CA LEU A 75 -2.86 -4.35 -11.46
C LEU A 75 -3.27 -3.68 -12.78
N LEU A 76 -4.49 -3.93 -13.26
CA LEU A 76 -5.01 -3.33 -14.48
C LEU A 76 -5.32 -1.83 -14.32
N MET A 77 -5.80 -1.42 -13.15
CA MET A 77 -6.05 -0.02 -12.82
C MET A 77 -4.75 0.77 -12.90
N ALA A 78 -3.65 0.24 -12.38
CA ALA A 78 -2.35 0.88 -12.49
C ALA A 78 -1.94 1.17 -13.95
N THR A 79 -2.11 0.19 -14.85
CA THR A 79 -1.89 0.37 -16.29
C THR A 79 -2.80 1.47 -16.85
N TYR A 80 -4.09 1.46 -16.49
CA TYR A 80 -5.04 2.49 -16.90
C TYR A 80 -4.62 3.89 -16.44
N LEU A 81 -4.28 4.07 -15.16
CA LEU A 81 -3.84 5.35 -14.61
C LEU A 81 -2.59 5.85 -15.35
N LYS A 82 -1.56 4.99 -15.52
CA LYS A 82 -0.29 5.38 -16.14
C LYS A 82 -0.45 5.77 -17.61
N THR A 83 -1.22 5.00 -18.37
CA THR A 83 -1.32 5.15 -19.83
C THR A 83 -2.41 6.13 -20.24
N HIS A 84 -3.62 6.00 -19.68
CA HIS A 84 -4.78 6.78 -20.11
C HIS A 84 -4.89 8.13 -19.41
N LEU A 85 -4.64 8.19 -18.10
CA LEU A 85 -4.76 9.45 -17.35
C LEU A 85 -3.49 10.30 -17.40
N LEU A 86 -2.33 9.70 -17.13
CA LEU A 86 -1.06 10.44 -17.08
C LEU A 86 -0.38 10.55 -18.45
N GLY A 87 -0.81 9.79 -19.46
CA GLY A 87 -0.16 9.81 -20.78
C GLY A 87 1.32 9.42 -20.69
N THR A 88 1.66 8.44 -19.86
CA THR A 88 3.01 7.93 -19.54
C THR A 88 3.90 8.85 -18.68
N ASN A 89 3.46 10.07 -18.35
CA ASN A 89 4.18 10.94 -17.41
C ASN A 89 4.35 10.28 -16.04
N ASN A 90 5.36 10.69 -15.29
CA ASN A 90 5.52 10.28 -13.89
C ASN A 90 4.55 11.02 -12.98
N VAL A 91 4.13 10.33 -11.92
CA VAL A 91 3.41 10.90 -10.79
C VAL A 91 4.29 11.91 -10.02
N THR A 92 3.65 12.86 -9.35
CA THR A 92 4.29 13.85 -8.47
C THR A 92 4.19 13.47 -7.00
N GLY A 93 3.09 12.83 -6.59
CA GLY A 93 2.93 12.30 -5.23
C GLY A 93 1.87 11.20 -5.19
N ILE A 94 2.08 10.20 -4.33
CA ILE A 94 1.10 9.16 -4.03
C ILE A 94 0.81 9.20 -2.54
N TYR A 95 -0.48 9.25 -2.20
CA TYR A 95 -0.98 9.29 -0.83
C TYR A 95 -2.02 8.20 -0.68
N ALA A 96 -1.90 7.38 0.35
CA ALA A 96 -2.85 6.31 0.61
C ALA A 96 -3.32 6.34 2.05
N LEU A 97 -4.47 5.70 2.30
CA LEU A 97 -4.99 5.51 3.65
C LEU A 97 -3.95 4.82 4.54
N ALA A 98 -3.73 5.38 5.73
CA ALA A 98 -2.97 4.74 6.79
C ALA A 98 -3.79 3.54 7.32
N PRO A 99 -3.34 2.28 7.14
CA PRO A 99 -4.21 1.10 7.24
C PRO A 99 -4.88 0.90 8.61
N MET A 100 -4.21 1.28 9.70
CA MET A 100 -4.80 1.11 11.03
C MET A 100 -5.94 2.09 11.32
N THR A 101 -6.06 3.20 10.57
CA THR A 101 -7.14 4.19 10.78
C THR A 101 -8.52 3.67 10.38
N HIS A 102 -8.57 2.59 9.60
CA HIS A 102 -9.79 1.92 9.16
C HIS A 102 -9.69 0.42 9.42
N LEU A 103 -10.08 0.01 10.63
CA LEU A 103 -10.13 -1.40 10.97
C LEU A 103 -11.46 -2.00 10.52
N GLN A 104 -11.37 -3.12 9.80
CA GLN A 104 -12.48 -3.80 9.18
C GLN A 104 -12.74 -5.16 9.84
N THR A 105 -13.96 -5.69 9.68
CA THR A 105 -14.50 -6.91 10.33
C THR A 105 -14.63 -6.84 11.86
N ALA A 106 -15.17 -7.89 12.48
CA ALA A 106 -15.14 -8.09 13.92
C ALA A 106 -13.73 -8.40 14.48
N ASN A 107 -12.78 -8.75 13.60
CA ASN A 107 -11.41 -9.13 13.96
C ASN A 107 -10.42 -7.95 13.88
N ASN A 108 -10.90 -6.74 13.59
CA ASN A 108 -10.11 -5.51 13.52
C ASN A 108 -8.90 -5.62 12.56
N TYR A 109 -9.11 -6.17 11.37
CA TYR A 109 -8.07 -6.24 10.35
C TYR A 109 -7.79 -4.85 9.77
N PRO A 110 -6.52 -4.50 9.52
CA PRO A 110 -6.15 -3.23 8.88
C PRO A 110 -6.64 -3.15 7.44
N ASP A 111 -7.00 -1.94 6.99
CA ASP A 111 -7.32 -1.68 5.59
C ASP A 111 -6.05 -1.60 4.73
N MET A 112 -5.60 -2.76 4.28
CA MET A 112 -4.48 -2.89 3.36
C MET A 112 -4.88 -2.65 1.90
N ALA A 113 -6.17 -2.53 1.59
CA ALA A 113 -6.66 -2.42 0.23
C ALA A 113 -6.20 -1.10 -0.38
N ALA A 114 -6.27 0.02 0.33
CA ALA A 114 -5.84 1.33 -0.18
C ALA A 114 -4.40 1.35 -0.74
N ILE A 115 -3.45 0.81 0.02
CA ILE A 115 -2.04 0.75 -0.39
C ILE A 115 -1.79 -0.35 -1.43
N GLY A 116 -2.44 -1.51 -1.28
CA GLY A 116 -2.35 -2.60 -2.25
C GLY A 116 -2.94 -2.24 -3.62
N PHE A 117 -3.98 -1.40 -3.65
CA PHE A 117 -4.65 -1.01 -4.87
C PHE A 117 -3.82 -0.05 -5.73
N ILE A 118 -2.90 0.69 -5.11
CA ILE A 118 -2.03 1.66 -5.79
C ILE A 118 -0.57 1.20 -5.94
N GLN A 119 -0.19 0.07 -5.34
CA GLN A 119 1.20 -0.41 -5.35
C GLN A 119 1.76 -0.59 -6.76
N GLN A 120 1.02 -1.29 -7.64
CA GLN A 120 1.46 -1.46 -9.03
C GLN A 120 1.64 -0.11 -9.73
N PHE A 121 0.77 0.87 -9.47
CA PHE A 121 0.90 2.19 -10.07
C PHE A 121 2.17 2.90 -9.60
N ALA A 122 2.53 2.80 -8.32
CA ALA A 122 3.80 3.34 -7.82
C ALA A 122 5.00 2.78 -8.58
N LEU A 123 4.98 1.48 -8.90
CA LEU A 123 6.07 0.78 -9.58
C LEU A 123 6.11 1.01 -11.11
N LEU A 124 4.99 1.42 -11.70
CA LEU A 124 4.95 1.89 -13.09
C LEU A 124 5.47 3.33 -13.24
N ASN A 125 5.71 4.02 -12.14
CA ASN A 125 6.38 5.32 -12.12
C ASN A 125 7.86 5.17 -11.80
N GLN A 126 8.62 6.24 -12.03
CA GLN A 126 10.04 6.27 -11.73
C GLN A 126 10.39 7.48 -10.87
N ILE A 127 11.31 7.27 -9.94
CA ILE A 127 11.95 8.31 -9.14
C ILE A 127 13.46 8.18 -9.28
N THR A 128 14.16 9.31 -9.19
CA THR A 128 15.63 9.35 -9.15
C THR A 128 16.08 9.81 -7.77
N ILE A 129 16.84 8.97 -7.08
CA ILE A 129 17.38 9.23 -5.75
C ILE A 129 18.88 8.97 -5.80
N GLN A 130 19.68 9.96 -5.40
CA GLN A 130 21.14 9.89 -5.40
C GLN A 130 21.70 9.27 -6.70
N ASP A 131 21.33 9.87 -7.84
CA ASP A 131 21.72 9.47 -9.20
C ASP A 131 21.24 8.09 -9.69
N THR A 132 20.44 7.39 -8.90
CA THR A 132 19.84 6.10 -9.27
C THR A 132 18.37 6.28 -9.61
N THR A 133 18.00 6.02 -10.87
CA THR A 133 16.60 5.96 -11.31
C THR A 133 16.08 4.53 -11.20
N ALA A 134 14.92 4.36 -10.57
CA ALA A 134 14.29 3.05 -10.40
C ALA A 134 12.80 3.08 -10.78
N ASN A 135 12.26 1.91 -11.13
CA ASN A 135 10.82 1.69 -11.24
C ASN A 135 10.22 1.54 -9.83
N SER A 136 9.98 2.68 -9.20
CA SER A 136 9.36 2.81 -7.88
C SER A 136 8.95 4.27 -7.67
N TYR A 137 8.02 4.48 -6.74
CA TYR A 137 7.68 5.78 -6.20
C TYR A 137 7.23 5.62 -4.74
N PRO A 138 7.57 6.56 -3.84
CA PRO A 138 7.06 6.54 -2.47
C PRO A 138 5.53 6.55 -2.42
N ILE A 139 4.97 5.74 -1.51
CA ILE A 139 3.55 5.79 -1.15
C ILE A 139 3.46 6.36 0.26
N ASN A 140 2.93 7.57 0.39
CA ASN A 140 2.81 8.23 1.69
C ASN A 140 1.60 7.68 2.46
N THR A 141 1.85 7.12 3.63
CA THR A 141 0.87 6.41 4.47
C THR A 141 1.03 6.72 5.96
N ALA A 142 1.97 7.58 6.35
CA ALA A 142 2.25 7.85 7.75
C ALA A 142 1.10 8.62 8.43
N TYR A 143 0.86 8.34 9.72
CA TYR A 143 -0.12 9.08 10.51
C TYR A 143 0.32 10.53 10.66
N ALA A 144 -0.59 11.48 10.43
CA ALA A 144 -0.41 12.82 10.96
C ALA A 144 -0.65 12.82 12.48
N PRO A 145 -0.09 13.79 13.23
CA PRO A 145 -0.27 13.86 14.68
C PRO A 145 -1.75 13.86 15.05
N GLY A 146 -2.12 12.94 15.93
CA GLY A 146 -3.49 12.76 16.42
C GLY A 146 -4.34 11.80 15.59
N ASP A 147 -3.89 11.35 14.42
CA ASP A 147 -4.67 10.43 13.58
C ASP A 147 -4.46 8.96 13.91
N ALA A 148 -3.41 8.62 14.66
CA ALA A 148 -3.19 7.25 15.11
C ALA A 148 -4.30 6.80 16.06
N PRO A 149 -4.96 5.66 15.80
CA PRO A 149 -5.94 5.09 16.72
C PRO A 149 -5.30 4.68 18.06
N VAL A 150 -6.16 4.47 19.06
CA VAL A 150 -5.73 3.94 20.36
C VAL A 150 -5.03 2.58 20.18
N GLY A 151 -3.84 2.44 20.76
CA GLY A 151 -3.02 1.23 20.67
C GLY A 151 -2.12 1.16 19.43
N VAL A 152 -2.15 2.18 18.57
CA VAL A 152 -1.23 2.35 17.44
C VAL A 152 -0.19 3.41 17.81
N VAL A 153 1.07 3.14 17.51
CA VAL A 153 2.18 4.05 17.76
C VAL A 153 2.47 4.89 16.53
N GLU A 154 2.42 6.21 16.72
CA GLU A 154 2.85 7.17 15.70
C GLU A 154 4.36 7.05 15.43
N PRO A 155 4.80 7.23 14.18
CA PRO A 155 6.21 7.36 13.85
C PRO A 155 6.83 8.51 14.65
N SER A 156 8.00 8.26 15.23
CA SER A 156 8.77 9.29 15.93
C SER A 156 10.18 9.39 15.36
N PRO A 157 10.61 10.58 14.91
CA PRO A 157 9.83 11.82 14.84
C PRO A 157 8.71 11.78 13.80
N TYR A 158 7.62 12.54 14.01
CA TYR A 158 6.61 12.76 12.96
C TYR A 158 7.25 13.53 11.80
N ILE A 159 6.95 13.10 10.58
CA ILE A 159 7.49 13.72 9.37
C ILE A 159 6.35 14.05 8.40
N PRO A 160 6.06 15.36 8.15
CA PRO A 160 4.98 15.78 7.27
C PRO A 160 5.08 15.28 5.83
N GLY A 161 6.30 15.02 5.33
CA GLY A 161 6.54 14.57 3.96
C GLY A 161 6.01 13.17 3.66
N ALA A 162 5.89 12.32 4.70
CA ALA A 162 5.40 10.95 4.58
C ALA A 162 3.90 10.81 4.91
N GLN A 163 3.21 11.91 5.20
CA GLN A 163 1.81 11.91 5.65
C GLN A 163 0.90 11.23 4.62
N GLY A 164 0.14 10.23 5.06
CA GLY A 164 -0.94 9.60 4.29
C GLY A 164 -2.31 10.22 4.56
N LEU A 165 -3.35 9.41 4.38
CA LEU A 165 -4.74 9.78 4.70
C LEU A 165 -5.24 9.06 5.96
N ALA A 166 -6.10 9.71 6.72
CA ALA A 166 -6.82 9.11 7.85
C ALA A 166 -8.29 8.90 7.51
N PHE A 167 -8.89 7.78 7.95
CA PHE A 167 -10.28 7.47 7.60
C PHE A 167 -11.31 8.40 8.26
N ASN A 168 -11.22 8.56 9.59
CA ASN A 168 -12.13 9.41 10.37
C ASN A 168 -11.73 10.90 10.35
N ASP A 169 -10.48 11.22 9.95
CA ASP A 169 -9.90 12.56 9.77
C ASP A 169 -10.37 13.62 10.79
N ALA A 170 -10.38 13.28 12.08
CA ALA A 170 -10.98 14.11 13.13
C ALA A 170 -10.28 15.47 13.31
N HIS A 171 -9.07 15.61 12.77
CA HIS A 171 -8.24 16.81 12.87
C HIS A 171 -8.11 17.58 11.55
N GLU A 172 -8.90 17.22 10.52
CA GLU A 172 -8.85 17.84 9.19
C GLU A 172 -7.46 17.76 8.51
N ASN A 173 -6.68 16.74 8.86
CA ASN A 173 -5.34 16.53 8.35
C ASN A 173 -5.33 16.17 6.86
N ASN A 174 -6.36 15.47 6.35
CA ASN A 174 -6.46 15.15 4.92
C ASN A 174 -6.65 16.42 4.08
N ILE A 175 -7.58 17.30 4.48
CA ILE A 175 -7.79 18.57 3.74
C ILE A 175 -6.60 19.52 3.92
N ALA A 176 -5.96 19.54 5.09
CA ALA A 176 -4.72 20.31 5.28
C ALA A 176 -3.61 19.84 4.32
N LEU A 177 -3.45 18.53 4.12
CA LEU A 177 -2.52 17.96 3.14
C LEU A 177 -2.84 18.43 1.72
N VAL A 178 -4.08 18.27 1.26
CA VAL A 178 -4.47 18.69 -0.09
C VAL A 178 -4.32 20.21 -0.28
N THR A 179 -4.67 20.99 0.74
CA THR A 179 -4.51 22.45 0.72
C THR A 179 -3.05 22.85 0.55
N ARG A 180 -2.11 22.17 1.23
CA ARG A 180 -0.67 22.40 1.04
C ARG A 180 -0.22 22.06 -0.39
N ILE A 181 -0.73 20.97 -0.97
CA ILE A 181 -0.45 20.60 -2.37
C ILE A 181 -0.93 21.69 -3.32
N ILE A 182 -2.18 22.14 -3.21
CA ILE A 182 -2.74 23.20 -4.06
C ILE A 182 -1.93 24.50 -3.89
N ASN A 183 -1.64 24.89 -2.64
CA ASN A 183 -0.92 26.13 -2.34
C ASN A 183 0.56 26.11 -2.74
N SER A 184 1.16 24.93 -2.94
CA SER A 184 2.52 24.81 -3.47
C SER A 184 2.62 25.33 -4.91
N ASN A 185 1.49 25.38 -5.63
CA ASN A 185 1.39 25.78 -7.03
C ASN A 185 2.35 25.00 -7.95
N GLN A 186 2.68 23.75 -7.58
CA GLN A 186 3.47 22.84 -8.39
C GLN A 186 2.54 22.01 -9.28
N PRO A 187 2.58 22.18 -10.60
CA PRO A 187 1.75 21.39 -11.51
C PRO A 187 2.25 19.93 -11.53
N GLY A 188 1.35 19.01 -11.86
CA GLY A 188 1.67 17.59 -11.88
C GLY A 188 0.49 16.70 -11.52
N PHE A 189 0.80 15.48 -11.06
CA PHE A 189 -0.18 14.43 -10.80
C PHE A 189 -0.06 13.94 -9.35
N TYR A 190 -1.06 14.25 -8.53
CA TYR A 190 -1.12 13.86 -7.12
C TYR A 190 -2.23 12.82 -6.97
N VAL A 191 -1.85 11.59 -6.62
CA VAL A 191 -2.76 10.45 -6.58
C VAL A 191 -3.09 10.09 -5.14
N PHE A 192 -4.38 9.94 -4.86
CA PHE A 192 -4.95 9.60 -3.56
C PHE A 192 -5.68 8.26 -3.66
N SER A 193 -5.32 7.28 -2.85
CA SER A 193 -5.96 5.96 -2.79
C SER A 193 -6.59 5.75 -1.41
N ALA A 194 -7.91 5.66 -1.35
CA ALA A 194 -8.64 5.44 -0.11
C ALA A 194 -10.07 4.93 -0.37
N PRO A 195 -10.77 4.41 0.65
CA PRO A 195 -12.18 4.06 0.56
C PRO A 195 -13.07 5.23 0.18
N TRP A 196 -14.28 4.89 -0.25
CA TRP A 196 -15.25 5.85 -0.78
C TRP A 196 -15.59 6.97 0.21
N GLU A 197 -15.75 6.66 1.49
CA GLU A 197 -16.07 7.63 2.54
C GLU A 197 -14.97 8.68 2.67
N THR A 198 -13.71 8.25 2.71
CA THR A 198 -12.57 9.16 2.79
C THR A 198 -12.47 10.04 1.54
N ILE A 199 -12.64 9.47 0.35
CA ILE A 199 -12.59 10.24 -0.91
C ILE A 199 -13.76 11.21 -1.02
N SER A 200 -14.99 10.77 -0.74
CA SER A 200 -16.18 11.61 -0.82
C SER A 200 -16.14 12.77 0.18
N GLY A 201 -15.64 12.52 1.40
CA GLY A 201 -15.36 13.56 2.39
C GLY A 201 -14.31 14.55 1.89
N LEU A 202 -13.18 14.05 1.35
CA LEU A 202 -12.10 14.91 0.85
C LEU A 202 -12.53 15.76 -0.36
N LEU A 203 -13.30 15.20 -1.30
CA LEU A 203 -13.89 15.96 -2.42
C LEU A 203 -14.80 17.08 -1.93
N THR A 204 -15.60 16.82 -0.90
CA THR A 204 -16.49 17.81 -0.25
C THR A 204 -15.68 18.92 0.42
N ASN A 205 -14.61 18.55 1.13
CA ASN A 205 -13.74 19.49 1.82
C ASN A 205 -12.96 20.36 0.83
N ILE A 206 -12.45 19.81 -0.27
CA ILE A 206 -11.77 20.57 -1.33
C ILE A 206 -12.72 21.58 -1.97
N LYS A 207 -13.96 21.15 -2.29
CA LYS A 207 -14.99 22.04 -2.83
C LYS A 207 -15.23 23.23 -1.90
N THR A 208 -15.37 22.96 -0.60
CA THR A 208 -15.72 23.96 0.41
C THR A 208 -14.54 24.88 0.73
N ALA A 209 -13.38 24.32 1.08
CA ALA A 209 -12.19 25.07 1.46
C ALA A 209 -11.57 25.84 0.28
N GLY A 210 -11.61 25.28 -0.92
CA GLY A 210 -11.12 25.93 -2.14
C GLY A 210 -12.12 26.88 -2.80
N GLY A 211 -13.38 26.91 -2.35
CA GLY A 211 -14.44 27.72 -2.95
C GLY A 211 -14.76 27.33 -4.41
N TYR A 212 -14.50 26.08 -4.79
CA TYR A 212 -14.68 25.61 -6.16
C TYR A 212 -16.13 25.22 -6.44
N ASN A 213 -16.61 25.51 -7.65
CA ASN A 213 -17.94 25.05 -8.08
C ASN A 213 -17.84 23.66 -8.72
N LEU A 214 -17.76 22.61 -7.89
CA LEU A 214 -17.63 21.22 -8.33
C LEU A 214 -18.96 20.44 -8.20
N ASN A 215 -19.31 19.71 -9.24
CA ASN A 215 -20.45 18.77 -9.25
C ASN A 215 -20.00 17.41 -8.71
N LEU A 216 -20.14 17.22 -7.41
CA LEU A 216 -19.65 16.03 -6.72
C LEU A 216 -20.53 14.80 -7.03
N PRO A 217 -19.94 13.59 -7.13
CA PRO A 217 -20.70 12.34 -7.18
C PRO A 217 -21.57 12.16 -5.92
N ALA A 218 -22.84 11.78 -6.13
CA ALA A 218 -23.80 11.63 -5.03
C ALA A 218 -23.70 10.28 -4.30
N ALA A 219 -23.10 9.27 -4.93
CA ALA A 219 -22.98 7.92 -4.41
C ALA A 219 -21.74 7.22 -4.98
N TYR A 220 -21.35 6.12 -4.34
CA TYR A 220 -20.32 5.22 -4.85
C TYR A 220 -20.73 4.62 -6.19
N MET A 221 -19.84 4.71 -7.18
CA MET A 221 -20.10 4.26 -8.56
C MET A 221 -19.43 2.92 -8.91
N GLY A 222 -18.66 2.34 -8.00
CA GLY A 222 -17.89 1.11 -8.22
C GLY A 222 -16.38 1.35 -8.31
N THR A 223 -15.61 0.27 -8.16
CA THR A 223 -14.14 0.30 -8.04
C THR A 223 -13.44 0.70 -9.34
N ASN A 224 -14.16 0.76 -10.46
CA ASN A 224 -13.62 1.22 -11.74
C ASN A 224 -13.52 2.74 -11.86
N TYR A 225 -14.17 3.49 -10.97
CA TYR A 225 -14.26 4.94 -11.09
C TYR A 225 -13.09 5.64 -10.42
N VAL A 226 -12.48 6.55 -11.18
CA VAL A 226 -11.42 7.46 -10.73
C VAL A 226 -11.93 8.89 -10.89
N TYR A 227 -11.82 9.70 -9.84
CA TYR A 227 -12.24 11.10 -9.87
C TYR A 227 -11.02 12.00 -10.02
N VAL A 228 -11.12 13.05 -10.81
CA VAL A 228 -10.01 13.98 -11.04
C VAL A 228 -10.48 15.41 -10.87
N ILE A 229 -9.89 16.11 -9.91
CA ILE A 229 -9.96 17.58 -9.86
C ILE A 229 -8.72 18.12 -10.57
N SER A 230 -8.92 18.78 -11.70
CA SER A 230 -7.85 19.44 -12.44
C SER A 230 -7.93 20.96 -12.23
N ILE A 231 -6.85 21.56 -11.74
CA ILE A 231 -6.74 22.99 -11.45
C ILE A 231 -5.74 23.61 -12.42
N THR A 232 -6.21 24.52 -13.27
CA THR A 232 -5.36 25.22 -14.24
C THR A 232 -4.40 26.20 -13.57
N PRO A 233 -3.32 26.66 -14.26
CA PRO A 233 -2.44 27.71 -13.74
C PRO A 233 -3.15 29.03 -13.36
N LYS A 234 -4.37 29.24 -13.85
CA LYS A 234 -5.22 30.40 -13.51
C LYS A 234 -6.11 30.16 -12.28
N GLY A 235 -6.02 28.99 -11.65
CA GLY A 235 -6.81 28.61 -10.47
C GLY A 235 -8.21 28.06 -10.79
N PHE A 236 -8.59 27.90 -12.05
CA PHE A 236 -9.88 27.28 -12.40
C PHE A 236 -9.83 25.78 -12.15
N ALA A 237 -10.74 25.28 -11.32
CA ALA A 237 -10.89 23.86 -11.01
C ALA A 237 -12.08 23.25 -11.77
N SER A 238 -11.91 22.02 -12.25
CA SER A 238 -12.98 21.20 -12.81
C SER A 238 -12.87 19.77 -12.28
N LEU A 239 -14.02 19.10 -12.06
CA LEU A 239 -14.09 17.70 -11.67
C LEU A 239 -14.54 16.84 -12.86
N ALA A 240 -13.82 15.75 -13.10
CA ALA A 240 -14.19 14.70 -14.05
C ALA A 240 -14.21 13.34 -13.36
N ALA A 241 -15.07 12.43 -13.84
CA ALA A 241 -15.11 11.03 -13.43
C ALA A 241 -14.75 10.15 -14.62
N PHE A 242 -13.80 9.25 -14.41
CA PHE A 242 -13.29 8.32 -15.41
C PHE A 242 -13.65 6.90 -15.00
N ASP A 243 -14.26 6.14 -15.91
CA ASP A 243 -14.60 4.74 -15.69
C ASP A 243 -13.64 3.88 -16.52
N SER A 244 -12.77 3.13 -15.83
CA SER A 244 -11.78 2.25 -16.44
C SER A 244 -12.39 1.04 -17.16
N LYS A 245 -13.67 0.72 -16.91
CA LYS A 245 -14.40 -0.43 -17.50
C LYS A 245 -13.73 -1.79 -17.26
N LEU A 246 -12.88 -1.91 -16.25
CA LEU A 246 -12.18 -3.15 -15.95
C LEU A 246 -13.14 -4.24 -15.45
N ASN A 247 -12.88 -5.48 -15.86
CA ASN A 247 -13.61 -6.67 -15.42
C ASN A 247 -12.67 -7.89 -15.36
N PRO A 248 -11.75 -7.94 -14.37
CA PRO A 248 -10.79 -9.02 -14.26
C PRO A 248 -11.44 -10.34 -13.85
N PRO A 249 -10.82 -11.50 -14.16
CA PRO A 249 -11.26 -12.78 -13.65
C PRO A 249 -11.01 -12.92 -12.13
N ALA A 250 -11.66 -13.92 -11.52
CA ALA A 250 -11.53 -14.21 -10.09
C ALA A 250 -10.29 -15.05 -9.73
N THR A 251 -9.47 -15.42 -10.72
CA THR A 251 -8.25 -16.22 -10.53
C THR A 251 -7.08 -15.34 -10.12
N TYR A 252 -6.12 -15.90 -9.38
CA TYR A 252 -4.89 -15.18 -9.04
C TYR A 252 -4.16 -14.68 -10.30
N PRO A 253 -3.55 -13.47 -10.29
CA PRO A 253 -2.87 -12.93 -11.46
C PRO A 253 -1.79 -13.86 -12.00
N VAL A 254 -1.79 -14.05 -13.32
CA VAL A 254 -0.72 -14.78 -14.02
C VAL A 254 0.37 -13.79 -14.37
N LEU A 255 1.59 -14.02 -13.88
CA LEU A 255 2.74 -13.20 -14.21
C LEU A 255 3.07 -13.28 -15.71
N PRO A 256 3.32 -12.14 -16.39
CA PRO A 256 3.74 -12.15 -17.78
C PRO A 256 5.16 -12.72 -17.94
N PRO A 257 5.58 -13.15 -19.14
CA PRO A 257 6.96 -13.54 -19.39
C PRO A 257 7.96 -12.40 -19.08
N PRO A 258 9.23 -12.70 -18.74
CA PRO A 258 9.83 -14.03 -18.64
C PRO A 258 9.43 -14.78 -17.36
N PRO A 259 9.52 -16.12 -17.34
CA PRO A 259 9.31 -16.88 -16.11
C PRO A 259 10.38 -16.54 -15.06
N ILE A 260 10.00 -16.58 -13.79
CA ILE A 260 10.93 -16.40 -12.68
C ILE A 260 11.90 -17.58 -12.64
N VAL A 261 13.18 -17.27 -12.52
CA VAL A 261 14.27 -18.24 -12.51
C VAL A 261 14.51 -18.72 -11.08
N ASN A 262 14.66 -20.04 -10.93
CA ASN A 262 14.99 -20.63 -9.64
C ASN A 262 16.50 -20.54 -9.36
N ALA A 263 16.87 -20.28 -8.12
CA ALA A 263 18.26 -20.29 -7.64
C ALA A 263 18.44 -21.19 -6.40
N ALA A 264 19.68 -21.62 -6.18
CA ALA A 264 20.07 -22.31 -4.96
C ALA A 264 20.40 -21.31 -3.84
N CYS A 265 20.08 -21.70 -2.62
CA CYS A 265 20.13 -20.83 -1.45
C CYS A 265 21.53 -20.87 -0.85
N THR A 266 22.35 -19.91 -1.30
CA THR A 266 23.80 -19.90 -1.08
C THR A 266 24.29 -18.60 -0.44
N LYS A 267 23.36 -17.72 -0.04
CA LYS A 267 23.69 -16.39 0.50
C LYS A 267 24.13 -16.43 1.96
N GLN A 268 23.76 -17.46 2.70
CA GLN A 268 24.10 -17.64 4.11
C GLN A 268 24.62 -19.06 4.36
N ASP A 269 25.60 -19.19 5.26
CA ASP A 269 25.96 -20.48 5.81
C ASP A 269 24.81 -21.02 6.65
N TYR A 270 24.61 -22.34 6.62
CA TYR A 270 23.58 -22.98 7.40
C TYR A 270 23.86 -22.87 8.91
N PHE A 271 22.83 -22.56 9.70
CA PHE A 271 22.85 -22.65 11.15
C PHE A 271 21.58 -23.31 11.69
N SER A 272 21.71 -23.91 12.88
CA SER A 272 20.58 -24.39 13.67
C SER A 272 20.93 -24.35 15.15
N TYR A 273 20.06 -23.72 15.94
CA TYR A 273 20.16 -23.65 17.39
C TYR A 273 18.92 -24.27 18.01
N THR A 274 19.11 -25.13 19.00
CA THR A 274 18.02 -25.79 19.72
C THR A 274 18.24 -25.65 21.22
N LEU A 275 17.27 -25.07 21.93
CA LEU A 275 17.28 -24.88 23.36
C LEU A 275 16.15 -25.70 23.99
N ILE A 276 16.53 -26.65 24.86
CA ILE A 276 15.61 -27.59 25.52
C ILE A 276 15.61 -27.31 27.01
N ASP A 277 14.42 -27.20 27.61
CA ASP A 277 14.27 -26.93 29.04
C ASP A 277 15.08 -27.91 29.91
N GLY A 278 15.81 -27.37 30.88
CA GLY A 278 16.64 -28.15 31.80
C GLY A 278 17.96 -28.67 31.23
N VAL A 279 18.24 -28.50 29.94
CA VAL A 279 19.53 -28.85 29.32
C VAL A 279 20.49 -27.66 29.39
N ASN A 280 21.74 -27.86 29.81
CA ASN A 280 22.78 -26.82 29.85
C ASN A 280 22.39 -25.52 30.59
N GLY A 281 21.44 -25.58 31.52
CA GLY A 281 20.93 -24.42 32.26
C GLY A 281 19.87 -23.59 31.53
N VAL A 282 19.37 -24.06 30.39
CA VAL A 282 18.24 -23.46 29.66
C VAL A 282 16.98 -23.50 30.51
N LYS A 283 16.21 -22.42 30.46
CA LYS A 283 14.87 -22.31 31.04
C LYS A 283 13.91 -21.67 30.05
N ILE A 284 12.74 -22.25 29.89
CA ILE A 284 11.70 -21.65 29.03
C ILE A 284 11.24 -20.31 29.64
N PRO A 285 11.22 -19.22 28.85
CA PRO A 285 10.71 -17.93 29.32
C PRO A 285 9.26 -18.02 29.79
N ALA A 286 8.92 -17.26 30.83
CA ALA A 286 7.55 -17.21 31.33
C ALA A 286 6.60 -16.69 30.24
N GLY A 287 5.51 -17.42 30.00
CA GLY A 287 4.51 -17.05 28.99
C GLY A 287 4.95 -17.27 27.54
N ALA A 288 6.00 -18.05 27.29
CA ALA A 288 6.37 -18.46 25.94
C ALA A 288 5.19 -19.13 25.20
N ASN A 289 5.07 -18.86 23.91
CA ASN A 289 4.10 -19.55 23.05
C ASN A 289 4.46 -21.04 22.93
N THR A 290 3.48 -21.85 22.56
CA THR A 290 3.67 -23.29 22.30
C THR A 290 3.05 -23.69 20.97
N ASN A 291 3.55 -24.76 20.36
CA ASN A 291 3.13 -25.23 19.03
C ASN A 291 3.15 -24.12 17.97
N GLN A 292 4.16 -23.27 18.01
CA GLN A 292 4.28 -22.11 17.12
C GLN A 292 5.38 -22.37 16.08
N THR A 293 5.14 -21.96 14.84
CA THR A 293 6.19 -21.80 13.83
C THR A 293 6.12 -20.38 13.28
N VAL A 294 7.26 -19.69 13.17
CA VAL A 294 7.35 -18.36 12.57
C VAL A 294 8.37 -18.41 11.46
N TYR A 295 7.91 -18.15 10.23
CA TYR A 295 8.76 -17.94 9.07
C TYR A 295 9.06 -16.46 8.93
N LEU A 296 10.34 -16.11 9.05
CA LEU A 296 10.85 -14.76 8.93
C LEU A 296 11.36 -14.56 7.51
N ILE A 297 10.74 -13.66 6.76
CA ILE A 297 11.15 -13.31 5.40
C ILE A 297 11.49 -11.82 5.30
N ARG A 298 12.53 -11.51 4.55
CA ARG A 298 12.83 -10.12 4.22
C ARG A 298 11.77 -9.57 3.26
N HIS A 299 11.54 -8.25 3.31
CA HIS A 299 10.84 -7.56 2.22
C HIS A 299 11.49 -7.84 0.84
N ALA A 300 10.75 -7.64 -0.24
CA ALA A 300 11.22 -7.86 -1.62
C ALA A 300 12.29 -6.85 -2.06
N GLU A 301 12.90 -7.10 -3.24
CA GLU A 301 13.99 -6.30 -3.81
C GLU A 301 13.67 -4.80 -3.85
N ALA A 302 14.45 -3.99 -3.13
CA ALA A 302 14.22 -2.55 -2.96
C ALA A 302 15.37 -1.66 -3.42
N HIS A 303 16.58 -2.21 -3.58
CA HIS A 303 17.80 -1.42 -3.75
C HIS A 303 18.49 -1.74 -5.08
N PRO A 304 18.20 -1.00 -6.17
CA PRO A 304 18.95 -1.09 -7.42
C PRO A 304 20.40 -0.60 -7.26
N SER A 305 20.69 0.19 -6.23
CA SER A 305 22.02 0.56 -5.75
C SER A 305 21.99 0.66 -4.22
N SER A 306 23.16 0.65 -3.57
CA SER A 306 23.24 0.74 -2.10
C SER A 306 22.76 2.07 -1.50
N SER A 307 22.57 3.09 -2.33
CA SER A 307 22.13 4.43 -1.95
C SER A 307 20.68 4.73 -2.30
N PHE A 308 20.03 3.87 -3.09
CA PHE A 308 18.62 4.03 -3.43
C PHE A 308 17.74 3.48 -2.31
N GLU A 309 16.87 4.32 -1.77
CA GLU A 309 15.88 3.96 -0.78
C GLU A 309 14.75 4.97 -0.86
N ASP A 310 13.51 4.48 -0.91
CA ASP A 310 12.30 5.29 -1.09
C ASP A 310 11.13 4.77 -0.24
N GLY A 311 11.41 3.82 0.68
CA GLY A 311 10.45 3.19 1.57
C GLY A 311 9.64 2.06 0.92
N ASN A 312 9.68 1.95 -0.41
CA ASN A 312 9.01 0.93 -1.20
C ASN A 312 10.03 -0.11 -1.72
N PHE A 313 9.54 -1.17 -2.35
CA PHE A 313 10.36 -2.06 -3.16
C PHE A 313 10.28 -1.62 -4.63
N VAL A 314 11.24 -2.06 -5.46
CA VAL A 314 11.29 -1.67 -6.87
C VAL A 314 10.61 -2.69 -7.79
N GLY A 315 10.52 -2.41 -9.09
CA GLY A 315 9.91 -3.28 -10.08
C GLY A 315 10.32 -4.76 -9.98
N ALA A 316 11.61 -5.03 -9.73
CA ALA A 316 12.11 -6.39 -9.44
C ALA A 316 11.41 -7.04 -8.23
N GLY A 317 11.22 -6.30 -7.14
CA GLY A 317 10.55 -6.78 -5.94
C GLY A 317 9.07 -7.12 -6.15
N GLN A 318 8.40 -6.47 -7.10
CA GLN A 318 7.02 -6.81 -7.47
C GLN A 318 6.90 -8.21 -8.06
N TRP A 319 7.90 -8.64 -8.85
CA TRP A 319 7.95 -10.00 -9.37
C TRP A 319 8.04 -11.02 -8.23
N ARG A 320 8.92 -10.78 -7.24
CA ARG A 320 9.01 -11.63 -6.06
C ARG A 320 7.70 -11.64 -5.27
N ALA A 321 7.17 -10.47 -4.91
CA ALA A 321 5.95 -10.35 -4.11
C ALA A 321 4.73 -11.05 -4.75
N LEU A 322 4.49 -10.85 -6.05
CA LEU A 322 3.40 -11.53 -6.77
C LEU A 322 3.65 -13.03 -6.99
N SER A 323 4.90 -13.47 -6.95
CA SER A 323 5.25 -14.89 -7.10
C SER A 323 5.21 -15.67 -5.79
N LEU A 324 5.29 -14.98 -4.65
CA LEU A 324 5.35 -15.59 -3.32
C LEU A 324 4.26 -16.66 -3.08
N PRO A 325 2.98 -16.50 -3.48
CA PRO A 325 1.98 -17.57 -3.36
C PRO A 325 2.33 -18.87 -4.09
N ASN A 326 3.06 -18.79 -5.19
CA ASN A 326 3.42 -19.94 -6.02
C ASN A 326 4.74 -20.58 -5.55
N PHE A 327 5.64 -19.79 -4.95
CA PHE A 327 6.97 -20.24 -4.53
C PHE A 327 6.98 -20.73 -3.08
N LEU A 328 6.32 -20.02 -2.16
CA LEU A 328 6.39 -20.32 -0.73
C LEU A 328 5.96 -21.76 -0.38
N PRO A 329 4.87 -22.34 -0.94
CA PRO A 329 4.49 -23.72 -0.61
C PRO A 329 5.59 -24.75 -0.89
N SER A 330 6.35 -24.58 -1.98
CA SER A 330 7.48 -25.45 -2.31
C SER A 330 8.70 -25.15 -1.44
N ALA A 331 8.97 -23.86 -1.19
CA ALA A 331 10.04 -23.38 -0.30
C ALA A 331 9.94 -23.95 1.12
N LEU A 332 8.73 -24.16 1.61
CA LEU A 332 8.47 -24.74 2.93
C LEU A 332 8.80 -26.24 3.02
N ARG A 333 9.04 -26.94 1.89
CA ARG A 333 9.48 -28.36 1.87
C ARG A 333 8.65 -29.28 2.78
N GLY A 334 7.32 -29.11 2.74
CA GLY A 334 6.37 -29.91 3.54
C GLY A 334 6.24 -29.48 5.01
N GLN A 335 6.87 -28.38 5.43
CA GLN A 335 6.55 -27.73 6.70
C GLN A 335 5.13 -27.13 6.65
N PRO A 336 4.48 -26.89 7.81
CA PRO A 336 3.13 -26.34 7.86
C PRO A 336 3.00 -25.02 7.10
N SER A 337 1.89 -24.84 6.39
CA SER A 337 1.57 -23.57 5.75
C SER A 337 1.22 -22.51 6.79
N PRO A 338 1.54 -21.22 6.56
CA PRO A 338 1.06 -20.11 7.37
C PRO A 338 -0.45 -20.13 7.57
N THR A 339 -0.87 -19.89 8.80
CA THR A 339 -2.26 -19.69 9.22
C THR A 339 -2.59 -18.21 9.43
N VAL A 340 -1.57 -17.36 9.55
CA VAL A 340 -1.69 -15.91 9.74
C VAL A 340 -0.47 -15.20 9.17
N VAL A 341 -0.68 -13.97 8.67
CA VAL A 341 0.38 -13.09 8.18
C VAL A 341 0.53 -11.89 9.11
N TYR A 342 1.78 -11.53 9.40
CA TYR A 342 2.13 -10.29 10.08
C TYR A 342 3.16 -9.52 9.26
N ALA A 343 3.13 -8.19 9.37
CA ALA A 343 4.19 -7.32 8.84
C ALA A 343 4.30 -6.04 9.67
N ILE A 344 5.35 -5.27 9.40
CA ILE A 344 5.48 -3.90 9.91
C ILE A 344 4.30 -3.05 9.44
N ASP A 345 3.75 -2.23 10.33
CA ASP A 345 2.79 -1.19 9.96
C ASP A 345 3.38 -0.24 8.90
N PRO A 346 2.84 -0.17 7.67
CA PRO A 346 3.36 0.66 6.59
C PRO A 346 3.27 2.16 6.90
N ALA A 347 2.49 2.58 7.90
CA ALA A 347 2.45 3.96 8.36
C ALA A 347 3.67 4.35 9.22
N GLN A 348 4.53 3.40 9.61
CA GLN A 348 5.87 3.71 10.11
C GLN A 348 6.67 4.47 9.05
N SER A 349 7.61 5.33 9.46
CA SER A 349 8.42 6.12 8.54
C SER A 349 9.84 6.29 9.03
N PHE A 350 10.73 6.60 8.10
CA PHE A 350 12.13 6.90 8.39
C PHE A 350 12.63 8.04 7.51
N THR A 351 13.74 8.65 7.94
CA THR A 351 14.38 9.79 7.28
C THR A 351 15.66 9.33 6.59
N LEU A 352 15.77 9.64 5.30
CA LEU A 352 16.93 9.30 4.46
C LEU A 352 17.89 10.45 4.28
N ALA A 353 17.34 11.66 4.17
CA ALA A 353 18.06 12.92 4.11
C ALA A 353 17.21 13.98 4.82
N ALA A 354 17.79 15.15 5.10
CA ALA A 354 17.12 16.21 5.86
C ALA A 354 15.74 16.64 5.28
N ASP A 355 15.52 16.39 4.00
CA ASP A 355 14.34 16.75 3.21
C ASP A 355 13.66 15.55 2.51
N PHE A 356 14.15 14.33 2.72
CA PHE A 356 13.58 13.13 2.11
C PHE A 356 13.28 12.08 3.18
N SER A 357 11.99 11.91 3.42
CA SER A 357 11.45 10.94 4.36
C SER A 357 10.30 10.21 3.72
N VAL A 358 10.18 8.94 4.05
CA VAL A 358 9.31 8.00 3.34
C VAL A 358 8.63 7.07 4.33
N SER A 359 7.41 6.68 3.99
CA SER A 359 6.70 5.62 4.69
C SER A 359 7.34 4.26 4.40
N TYR A 360 7.35 3.37 5.37
CA TYR A 360 8.03 2.09 5.27
C TYR A 360 7.09 0.96 4.80
N VAL A 361 6.69 1.04 3.52
CA VAL A 361 5.59 0.22 2.98
C VAL A 361 6.04 -1.16 2.48
N ARG A 362 7.31 -1.33 2.12
CA ARG A 362 7.78 -2.54 1.42
C ARG A 362 7.58 -3.87 2.15
N PRO A 363 7.74 -4.01 3.48
CA PRO A 363 7.59 -5.32 4.12
C PRO A 363 6.15 -5.82 4.03
N SER A 364 5.19 -4.93 4.28
CA SER A 364 3.77 -5.30 4.25
C SER A 364 3.28 -5.61 2.84
N LEU A 365 3.68 -4.80 1.87
CA LEU A 365 3.34 -5.04 0.46
C LEU A 365 4.01 -6.29 -0.13
N THR A 366 5.11 -6.78 0.47
CA THR A 366 5.78 -8.02 0.03
C THR A 366 4.90 -9.26 0.26
N VAL A 367 4.22 -9.33 1.42
CA VAL A 367 3.39 -10.50 1.80
C VAL A 367 1.91 -10.32 1.49
N LEU A 368 1.47 -9.10 1.17
CA LEU A 368 0.09 -8.83 0.81
C LEU A 368 -0.45 -9.78 -0.28
N PRO A 369 0.26 -10.05 -1.40
CA PRO A 369 -0.23 -10.97 -2.42
C PRO A 369 -0.35 -12.41 -1.92
N TYR A 370 0.51 -12.84 -0.98
CA TYR A 370 0.42 -14.15 -0.33
C TYR A 370 -0.82 -14.26 0.56
N ALA A 371 -1.10 -13.24 1.39
CA ALA A 371 -2.29 -13.20 2.22
C ALA A 371 -3.58 -13.25 1.37
N ILE A 372 -3.61 -12.50 0.26
CA ILE A 372 -4.72 -12.48 -0.70
C ILE A 372 -4.94 -13.85 -1.35
N ALA A 373 -3.89 -14.47 -1.89
CA ALA A 373 -4.00 -15.75 -2.60
C ALA A 373 -4.49 -16.89 -1.71
N ASN A 374 -4.16 -16.84 -0.43
CA ASN A 374 -4.46 -17.90 0.55
C ASN A 374 -5.62 -17.54 1.49
N ASN A 375 -6.28 -16.40 1.29
CA ASN A 375 -7.36 -15.89 2.15
C ASN A 375 -6.99 -15.89 3.65
N LEU A 376 -5.77 -15.44 3.97
CA LEU A 376 -5.26 -15.47 5.34
C LEU A 376 -5.60 -14.20 6.11
N PRO A 377 -5.87 -14.30 7.43
CA PRO A 377 -5.81 -13.16 8.34
C PRO A 377 -4.48 -12.41 8.19
N TYR A 378 -4.55 -11.09 8.05
CA TYR A 378 -3.38 -10.25 7.90
C TYR A 378 -3.39 -9.12 8.92
N TYR A 379 -2.41 -9.11 9.81
CA TYR A 379 -2.22 -8.11 10.85
C TYR A 379 -0.96 -7.28 10.63
N LEU A 380 -0.96 -6.08 11.19
CA LEU A 380 0.20 -5.21 11.26
C LEU A 380 0.71 -5.11 12.69
N VAL A 381 2.02 -5.08 12.85
CA VAL A 381 2.67 -4.78 14.13
C VAL A 381 2.74 -3.27 14.26
N SER A 382 1.80 -2.70 15.02
CA SER A 382 1.60 -1.25 15.17
C SER A 382 1.69 -0.76 16.61
N SER A 383 1.83 -1.66 17.59
CA SER A 383 1.75 -1.33 19.02
C SER A 383 3.05 -0.83 19.64
N PHE A 384 4.14 -0.83 18.87
CA PHE A 384 5.43 -0.28 19.25
C PHE A 384 6.16 0.26 18.03
N TYR A 385 7.05 1.23 18.26
CA TYR A 385 7.90 1.80 17.21
C TYR A 385 8.94 0.76 16.77
N ILE A 386 9.05 0.54 15.45
CA ILE A 386 10.00 -0.45 14.92
C ILE A 386 11.44 0.08 14.95
N GLY A 387 11.66 1.40 14.90
CA GLY A 387 12.96 2.02 15.14
C GLY A 387 14.14 1.46 14.36
N GLN A 388 15.34 1.68 14.89
CA GLN A 388 16.59 1.20 14.29
C GLN A 388 16.85 -0.24 14.74
N ALA A 389 17.37 -1.08 13.84
CA ALA A 389 17.72 -2.47 14.14
C ALA A 389 18.71 -2.61 15.31
N THR A 390 19.56 -1.60 15.52
CA THR A 390 20.55 -1.57 16.60
C THR A 390 19.96 -1.27 17.98
N ASP A 391 18.69 -0.90 18.07
CA ASP A 391 18.03 -0.62 19.35
C ASP A 391 17.62 -1.94 20.04
N PRO A 392 18.23 -2.29 21.20
CA PRO A 392 17.88 -3.52 21.92
C PRO A 392 16.42 -3.52 22.43
N GLY A 393 15.83 -2.34 22.64
CA GLY A 393 14.42 -2.20 23.03
C GLY A 393 13.47 -2.67 21.94
N VAL A 394 13.80 -2.39 20.67
CA VAL A 394 13.05 -2.88 19.51
C VAL A 394 13.13 -4.39 19.39
N ALA A 395 14.34 -4.97 19.51
CA ALA A 395 14.54 -6.41 19.43
C ALA A 395 13.74 -7.14 20.53
N LYS A 396 13.78 -6.60 21.76
CA LYS A 396 12.97 -7.07 22.88
C LYS A 396 11.47 -6.98 22.59
N ALA A 397 10.97 -5.81 22.18
CA ALA A 397 9.54 -5.61 21.91
C ALA A 397 9.03 -6.56 20.81
N THR A 398 9.83 -6.74 19.76
CA THR A 398 9.52 -7.66 18.66
C THR A 398 9.52 -9.11 19.13
N SER A 399 10.50 -9.52 19.94
CA SER A 399 10.56 -10.87 20.51
C SER A 399 9.38 -11.15 21.43
N ASP A 400 9.09 -10.22 22.35
CA ASP A 400 8.00 -10.36 23.31
C ASP A 400 6.66 -10.46 22.57
N PHE A 401 6.44 -9.64 21.54
CA PHE A 401 5.23 -9.67 20.71
C PHE A 401 5.05 -11.02 19.99
N LEU A 402 6.11 -11.55 19.37
CA LEU A 402 6.01 -12.74 18.53
C LEU A 402 6.00 -14.04 19.32
N PHE A 403 6.75 -14.11 20.43
CA PHE A 403 7.09 -15.38 21.08
C PHE A 403 6.57 -15.52 22.51
N THR A 404 5.96 -14.47 23.09
CA THR A 404 5.43 -14.51 24.46
C THR A 404 3.97 -14.04 24.54
N GLY A 405 3.34 -14.23 25.69
CA GLY A 405 1.96 -13.81 25.96
C GLY A 405 0.89 -14.82 25.53
N GLY A 406 1.25 -15.93 24.88
CA GLY A 406 0.34 -17.01 24.50
C GLY A 406 -0.48 -16.75 23.23
N ASN A 407 -0.54 -15.51 22.74
CA ASN A 407 -1.44 -15.06 21.67
C ASN A 407 -1.20 -15.73 20.31
N LEU A 408 0.00 -16.25 20.07
CA LEU A 408 0.37 -16.90 18.81
C LEU A 408 0.69 -18.39 19.00
N SER A 409 0.25 -19.00 20.11
CA SER A 409 0.33 -20.45 20.28
C SER A 409 -0.57 -21.17 19.27
N ASN A 410 -0.13 -22.33 18.79
CA ASN A 410 -0.79 -23.14 17.74
C ASN A 410 -0.89 -22.45 16.37
N GLN A 411 -0.13 -21.37 16.15
CA GLN A 411 -0.12 -20.65 14.87
C GLN A 411 1.14 -20.94 14.06
N THR A 412 0.98 -20.94 12.74
CA THR A 412 2.09 -20.82 11.80
C THR A 412 2.06 -19.41 11.23
N VAL A 413 3.05 -18.60 11.56
CA VAL A 413 3.10 -17.17 11.23
C VAL A 413 4.04 -16.97 10.04
N LEU A 414 3.59 -16.25 9.01
CA LEU A 414 4.47 -15.63 8.03
C LEU A 414 4.72 -14.17 8.45
N LEU A 415 5.97 -13.81 8.70
CA LEU A 415 6.36 -12.46 9.10
C LEU A 415 7.27 -11.84 8.05
N ALA A 416 6.85 -10.70 7.47
CA ALA A 416 7.73 -9.88 6.63
C ALA A 416 8.25 -8.65 7.38
N TRP A 417 9.56 -8.42 7.26
CA TRP A 417 10.26 -7.37 8.01
C TRP A 417 11.50 -6.82 7.29
N GLU A 418 12.15 -5.84 7.92
CA GLU A 418 13.52 -5.41 7.62
C GLU A 418 14.54 -6.47 8.08
N HIS A 419 15.45 -6.93 7.22
CA HIS A 419 16.32 -8.07 7.56
C HIS A 419 17.28 -7.75 8.70
N GLU A 420 17.68 -6.48 8.86
CA GLU A 420 18.61 -6.06 9.91
C GLU A 420 18.06 -6.28 11.32
N HIS A 421 16.74 -6.36 11.49
CA HIS A 421 16.11 -6.60 12.78
C HIS A 421 16.09 -8.07 13.18
N TYR A 422 16.30 -9.01 12.24
CA TYR A 422 16.25 -10.44 12.57
C TYR A 422 17.44 -10.93 13.41
N PRO A 423 18.71 -10.60 13.10
CA PRO A 423 19.81 -10.96 13.97
C PRO A 423 19.66 -10.52 15.44
N PRO A 424 19.35 -9.25 15.77
CA PRO A 424 19.16 -8.84 17.16
C PRO A 424 17.88 -9.43 17.79
N LEU A 425 16.80 -9.61 17.02
CA LEU A 425 15.60 -10.33 17.48
C LEU A 425 15.93 -11.76 17.95
N ILE A 426 16.59 -12.55 17.10
CA ILE A 426 16.94 -13.93 17.42
C ILE A 426 17.98 -13.98 18.55
N THR A 427 18.92 -13.05 18.57
CA THR A 427 19.91 -12.94 19.65
C THR A 427 19.20 -12.73 21.00
N TYR A 428 18.24 -11.80 21.06
CA TYR A 428 17.46 -11.56 22.26
C TYR A 428 16.61 -12.78 22.65
N LEU A 429 15.96 -13.42 21.67
CA LEU A 429 15.17 -14.63 21.91
C LEU A 429 16.03 -15.75 22.51
N LEU A 430 17.19 -16.05 21.94
CA LEU A 430 18.12 -17.06 22.48
C LEU A 430 18.58 -16.70 23.90
N GLN A 431 18.91 -15.42 24.15
CA GLN A 431 19.30 -14.93 25.49
C GLN A 431 18.18 -15.10 26.52
N SER A 432 16.92 -14.93 26.12
CA SER A 432 15.79 -15.04 27.03
C SER A 432 15.62 -16.44 27.64
N TYR A 433 16.13 -17.47 26.95
CA TYR A 433 16.14 -18.87 27.42
C TYR A 433 17.31 -19.17 28.38
N GLY A 434 18.27 -18.25 28.53
CA GLY A 434 19.47 -18.45 29.33
C GLY A 434 20.36 -19.57 28.76
N GLY A 435 20.88 -20.42 29.66
CA GLY A 435 21.83 -21.48 29.30
C GLY A 435 23.30 -21.07 29.42
N SER A 436 24.17 -22.06 29.28
CA SER A 436 25.63 -21.91 29.36
C SER A 436 26.33 -21.84 28.00
N ASP A 437 25.62 -22.18 26.92
CA ASP A 437 26.13 -22.09 25.57
C ASP A 437 26.19 -20.61 25.12
N PRO A 438 27.28 -20.19 24.43
CA PRO A 438 27.41 -18.81 23.97
C PRO A 438 26.36 -18.49 22.91
N VAL A 439 25.75 -17.32 23.01
CA VAL A 439 24.80 -16.82 22.03
C VAL A 439 25.55 -16.49 20.73
N PRO A 440 25.12 -17.03 19.58
CA PRO A 440 25.81 -16.84 18.32
C PRO A 440 25.76 -15.39 17.83
N ALA A 441 26.82 -14.95 17.15
CA ALA A 441 26.78 -13.75 16.33
C ALA A 441 26.07 -14.09 15.02
N LEU A 442 24.86 -13.56 14.83
CA LEU A 442 24.07 -13.77 13.63
C LEU A 442 24.22 -12.58 12.68
N PHE A 443 24.12 -12.85 11.39
CA PHE A 443 24.21 -11.84 10.34
C PHE A 443 23.27 -12.21 9.18
N TRP A 444 22.54 -11.21 8.67
CA TRP A 444 21.72 -11.36 7.46
C TRP A 444 22.30 -10.46 6.36
N PRO A 445 22.85 -11.02 5.26
CA PRO A 445 23.48 -10.23 4.21
C PRO A 445 22.50 -9.28 3.50
N HIS A 446 22.91 -8.03 3.25
CA HIS A 446 22.07 -7.04 2.54
C HIS A 446 21.65 -7.45 1.13
N SER A 447 22.35 -8.39 0.49
CA SER A 447 21.99 -8.92 -0.84
C SER A 447 21.10 -10.16 -0.78
N ASP A 448 20.72 -10.62 0.41
CA ASP A 448 19.91 -11.82 0.59
C ASP A 448 18.44 -11.45 0.79
N TYR A 449 17.65 -11.68 -0.27
CA TYR A 449 16.20 -11.51 -0.29
C TYR A 449 15.45 -12.85 -0.23
N ASP A 450 16.18 -13.98 -0.19
CA ASP A 450 15.63 -15.28 -0.54
C ASP A 450 15.57 -16.25 0.65
N THR A 451 16.51 -16.13 1.58
CA THR A 451 16.57 -17.01 2.76
C THR A 451 15.38 -16.80 3.68
N ILE A 452 14.85 -17.88 4.24
CA ILE A 452 13.79 -17.88 5.24
C ILE A 452 14.38 -18.38 6.56
N TRP A 453 14.39 -17.54 7.59
CA TRP A 453 14.69 -18.02 8.95
C TRP A 453 13.42 -18.60 9.57
N THR A 454 13.55 -19.75 10.20
CA THR A 454 12.44 -20.47 10.84
C THR A 454 12.68 -20.51 12.34
N VAL A 455 11.71 -20.01 13.10
CA VAL A 455 11.65 -20.15 14.57
C VAL A 455 10.52 -21.11 14.92
N LYS A 456 10.80 -22.12 15.73
CA LYS A 456 9.81 -23.11 16.16
C LYS A 456 9.81 -23.23 17.68
N LEU A 457 8.62 -23.17 18.28
CA LEU A 457 8.37 -23.49 19.67
C LEU A 457 7.49 -24.74 19.70
N ASP A 458 7.97 -25.81 20.33
CA ASP A 458 7.22 -27.07 20.39
C ASP A 458 6.09 -27.03 21.44
N ALA A 459 5.48 -28.18 21.73
CA ALA A 459 4.38 -28.29 22.69
C ALA A 459 4.79 -27.99 24.14
N GLN A 460 6.08 -28.06 24.45
CA GLN A 460 6.63 -27.74 25.76
C GLN A 460 7.15 -26.30 25.81
N GLY A 461 7.37 -25.66 24.66
CA GLY A 461 7.99 -24.35 24.51
C GLY A 461 9.51 -24.44 24.29
N ASN A 462 10.05 -25.62 23.93
CA ASN A 462 11.45 -25.71 23.52
C ASN A 462 11.64 -25.00 22.18
N LEU A 463 12.76 -24.29 22.04
CA LEU A 463 13.05 -23.44 20.90
C LEU A 463 13.94 -24.14 19.89
N THR A 464 13.63 -23.98 18.61
CA THR A 464 14.56 -24.25 17.51
C THR A 464 14.57 -23.07 16.53
N VAL A 465 15.75 -22.59 16.16
CA VAL A 465 15.94 -21.54 15.14
C VAL A 465 16.93 -22.00 14.08
N ASN A 466 16.58 -21.90 12.80
CA ASN A 466 17.47 -22.25 11.69
C ASN A 466 17.17 -21.43 10.42
N ASN A 467 18.06 -21.50 9.44
CA ASN A 467 17.90 -20.87 8.11
C ASN A 467 17.87 -21.92 6.97
N ALA A 468 17.23 -23.07 7.20
CA ALA A 468 17.26 -24.16 6.24
C ALA A 468 16.45 -23.89 4.95
N LEU A 469 15.47 -22.98 5.02
CA LEU A 469 14.47 -22.73 3.98
C LEU A 469 14.81 -21.46 3.19
N CYS A 470 14.23 -21.34 2.01
CA CYS A 470 14.41 -20.22 1.11
C CYS A 470 13.35 -20.26 0.00
N GLU A 471 12.98 -19.10 -0.53
CA GLU A 471 11.99 -18.99 -1.61
C GLU A 471 12.49 -19.64 -2.91
N GLY A 472 13.81 -19.61 -3.14
CA GLY A 472 14.45 -20.20 -4.31
C GLY A 472 14.37 -19.33 -5.55
N ILE A 473 14.21 -18.01 -5.42
CA ILE A 473 14.10 -17.04 -6.51
C ILE A 473 15.46 -16.38 -6.76
N ASP A 474 15.90 -16.39 -8.02
CA ASP A 474 17.11 -15.68 -8.44
C ASP A 474 16.87 -14.16 -8.53
N SER A 475 17.21 -13.43 -7.46
CA SER A 475 17.13 -11.96 -7.43
C SER A 475 17.86 -11.28 -8.59
N THR A 476 18.94 -11.86 -9.10
CA THR A 476 19.74 -11.24 -10.18
C THR A 476 19.11 -11.43 -11.56
N ALA A 477 18.19 -12.38 -11.70
CA ALA A 477 17.45 -12.66 -12.93
C ALA A 477 16.09 -11.94 -12.99
N LEU A 478 15.64 -11.30 -11.90
CA LEU A 478 14.38 -10.58 -11.87
C LEU A 478 14.44 -9.36 -12.81
N PRO A 479 13.41 -9.10 -13.64
CA PRO A 479 13.36 -7.90 -14.46
C PRO A 479 13.35 -6.64 -13.60
N ALA A 480 14.13 -5.63 -14.01
CA ALA A 480 14.20 -4.35 -13.30
C ALA A 480 12.86 -3.59 -13.32
N ALA A 481 12.12 -3.69 -14.42
CA ALA A 481 10.79 -3.10 -14.57
C ALA A 481 9.71 -3.99 -13.93
N ALA A 482 8.66 -3.35 -13.40
CA ALA A 482 7.50 -4.07 -12.87
C ALA A 482 6.78 -4.91 -13.96
N PRO A 483 6.15 -6.04 -13.60
CA PRO A 483 5.34 -6.82 -14.53
C PRO A 483 4.22 -5.95 -15.13
N GLN A 484 3.97 -6.10 -16.43
CA GLN A 484 2.95 -5.32 -17.16
C GLN A 484 1.68 -6.16 -17.33
N PHE A 485 0.53 -5.60 -16.94
CA PHE A 485 -0.78 -6.26 -16.95
C PHE A 485 -1.78 -5.54 -17.85
#